data_AF-A0A8J3HQM7-F1
#
_entry.id   AF-A0A8J3HQM7-F1
#
_cell.length_a   1.000
_cell.length_b   1.000
_cell.length_c   1.000
_cell.angle_alpha   90.00
_cell.angle_beta   90.00
_cell.angle_gamma   90.00
#
_symmetry.space_group_name_H-M   'P 1'
#
loop_
_entity.id
_entity.type
_entity.pdbx_description
1 polymer ?
#
loop_
_entity_poly.entity_id
_entity_poly.type
_entity_poly.pdbx_seq_one_letter_code
_entity_poly.pdbx_strand_id
1 'polypeptide(L)'
;MSTISRVNETLHADALALLTGWQPPADAHDDWRRTLDLLALGPQVMAKPHPGGHLTASAVIVSHDRSRVLLCLHGKHDIWCQVGGHCEPGDATMAAAALREATEESGIAGLTVDPVPVDVDVHDVPCGGRPNHHHDVIFLVYAPPQAQELVSEESHELGWFDPAALPSPLGTDTGRVVANALRRLG
;
A
#
# COMPACT_ATOMS: atom_id res chain seq x y z
N MET A 1 -16.54 -7.29 24.30
CA MET A 1 -15.71 -7.20 23.07
C MET A 1 -14.35 -6.66 23.47
N SER A 2 -13.26 -7.30 23.01
CA SER A 2 -11.88 -6.85 23.28
C SER A 2 -11.59 -5.54 22.53
N THR A 3 -10.69 -4.69 23.04
CA THR A 3 -10.25 -3.44 22.39
C THR A 3 -9.80 -3.68 20.93
N ILE A 4 -9.14 -4.81 20.66
CA ILE A 4 -8.70 -5.22 19.32
C ILE A 4 -9.89 -5.44 18.36
N SER A 5 -11.02 -5.95 18.85
CA SER A 5 -12.24 -6.14 18.03
C SER A 5 -12.78 -4.81 17.54
N ARG A 6 -12.83 -3.81 18.44
CA ARG A 6 -13.43 -2.50 18.16
C ARG A 6 -12.61 -1.66 17.19
N VAL A 7 -11.30 -1.84 17.23
CA VAL A 7 -10.38 -1.20 16.31
C VAL A 7 -10.56 -1.76 14.89
N ASN A 8 -10.55 -3.08 14.75
CA ASN A 8 -10.75 -3.70 13.44
C ASN A 8 -12.10 -3.33 12.85
N GLU A 9 -13.15 -3.17 13.67
CA GLU A 9 -14.46 -2.67 13.24
C GLU A 9 -14.38 -1.25 12.67
N THR A 10 -13.55 -0.38 13.24
CA THR A 10 -13.43 1.02 12.78
C THR A 10 -12.68 1.09 11.45
N LEU A 11 -11.53 0.42 11.36
CA LEU A 11 -10.74 0.41 10.13
C LEU A 11 -11.45 -0.32 8.98
N HIS A 12 -12.20 -1.38 9.29
CA HIS A 12 -13.07 -2.05 8.32
C HIS A 12 -14.15 -1.11 7.77
N ALA A 13 -14.81 -0.34 8.64
CA ALA A 13 -15.81 0.64 8.20
C ALA A 13 -15.19 1.74 7.33
N ASP A 14 -13.99 2.21 7.66
CA ASP A 14 -13.22 3.15 6.83
C ASP A 14 -12.91 2.55 5.45
N ALA A 15 -12.32 1.36 5.39
CA ALA A 15 -11.98 0.69 4.14
C ALA A 15 -13.22 0.45 3.25
N LEU A 16 -14.33 0.01 3.85
CA LEU A 16 -15.58 -0.21 3.13
C LEU A 16 -16.16 1.10 2.59
N ALA A 17 -16.21 2.16 3.40
CA ALA A 17 -16.70 3.47 2.95
C ALA A 17 -15.81 4.04 1.84
N LEU A 18 -14.49 3.92 1.99
CA LEU A 18 -13.50 4.38 1.03
C LEU A 18 -13.67 3.69 -0.33
N LEU A 19 -13.66 2.36 -0.34
CA LEU A 19 -13.68 1.60 -1.59
C LEU A 19 -15.05 1.58 -2.25
N THR A 20 -16.15 1.69 -1.50
CA THR A 20 -17.49 1.83 -2.11
C THR A 20 -17.74 3.22 -2.69
N GLY A 21 -17.10 4.26 -2.14
CA GLY A 21 -17.19 5.64 -2.62
C GLY A 21 -16.18 6.02 -3.71
N TRP A 22 -15.18 5.17 -3.95
CA TRP A 22 -14.10 5.40 -4.91
C TRP A 22 -14.35 4.69 -6.24
N GLN A 23 -13.94 5.32 -7.34
CA GLN A 23 -13.94 4.72 -8.67
C GLN A 23 -12.49 4.32 -9.02
N PRO A 24 -12.19 3.01 -9.12
CA PRO A 24 -10.83 2.57 -9.44
C PRO A 24 -10.47 2.88 -10.89
N PRO A 25 -9.17 2.96 -11.21
CA PRO A 25 -8.70 2.80 -12.58
C PRO A 25 -9.27 1.53 -13.24
N ALA A 26 -9.48 1.57 -14.56
CA ALA A 26 -10.08 0.44 -15.29
C ALA A 26 -9.28 -0.87 -15.15
N ASP A 27 -7.95 -0.74 -15.07
CA ASP A 27 -6.96 -1.81 -14.89
C ASP A 27 -6.84 -2.33 -13.45
N ALA A 28 -7.55 -1.71 -12.50
CA ALA A 28 -7.66 -2.13 -11.10
C ALA A 28 -9.08 -2.60 -10.73
N HIS A 29 -10.02 -2.56 -11.67
CA HIS A 29 -11.44 -2.75 -11.39
C HIS A 29 -11.79 -4.17 -10.91
N ASP A 30 -11.13 -5.20 -11.44
CA ASP A 30 -11.39 -6.58 -11.01
C ASP A 30 -10.87 -6.84 -9.59
N ASP A 31 -9.69 -6.33 -9.27
CA ASP A 31 -9.10 -6.40 -7.92
C ASP A 31 -9.90 -5.57 -6.92
N TRP A 32 -10.42 -4.42 -7.32
CA TRP A 32 -11.36 -3.62 -6.54
C TRP A 32 -12.61 -4.43 -6.15
N ARG A 33 -13.23 -5.13 -7.12
CA ARG A 33 -14.41 -5.97 -6.85
C ARG A 33 -14.08 -7.10 -5.88
N ARG A 34 -12.95 -7.79 -6.08
CA ARG A 34 -12.49 -8.87 -5.18
C ARG A 34 -12.26 -8.36 -3.77
N THR A 35 -11.73 -7.14 -3.62
CA THR A 35 -11.53 -6.50 -2.31
C THR A 35 -12.85 -6.12 -1.64
N LEU A 36 -13.85 -5.65 -2.38
CA LEU A 36 -15.19 -5.44 -1.83
C LEU A 36 -15.85 -6.76 -1.38
N ASP A 37 -15.69 -7.84 -2.16
CA ASP A 37 -16.18 -9.16 -1.79
C ASP A 37 -15.52 -9.67 -0.50
N LEU A 38 -14.21 -9.44 -0.31
CA LEU A 38 -13.51 -9.75 0.94
C LEU A 38 -14.06 -8.92 2.10
N LEU A 39 -14.20 -7.60 1.92
CA LEU A 39 -14.73 -6.71 2.97
C LEU A 39 -16.14 -7.11 3.40
N ALA A 40 -16.95 -7.70 2.53
CA ALA A 40 -18.28 -8.20 2.87
C ALA A 40 -18.26 -9.35 3.90
N LEU A 41 -17.13 -10.02 4.12
CA LEU A 41 -16.99 -11.06 5.15
C LEU A 41 -16.95 -10.48 6.57
N GLY A 42 -16.56 -9.21 6.72
CA GLY A 42 -16.55 -8.49 8.00
C GLY A 42 -15.17 -8.12 8.54
N PRO A 43 -15.09 -7.49 9.72
CA PRO A 43 -13.88 -6.83 10.23
C PRO A 43 -12.66 -7.74 10.46
N GLN A 44 -12.85 -9.06 10.54
CA GLN A 44 -11.75 -10.01 10.69
C GLN A 44 -10.78 -10.03 9.50
N VAL A 45 -11.18 -9.52 8.34
CA VAL A 45 -10.34 -9.43 7.13
C VAL A 45 -9.30 -8.32 7.21
N MET A 46 -9.35 -7.47 8.24
CA MET A 46 -8.32 -6.45 8.47
C MET A 46 -7.06 -7.01 9.14
N ALA A 47 -7.16 -8.19 9.76
CA ALA A 47 -6.07 -8.76 10.56
C ALA A 47 -5.49 -10.03 9.93
N LYS A 48 -4.16 -10.14 9.96
CA LYS A 48 -3.46 -11.36 9.54
C LYS A 48 -3.41 -12.42 10.66
N PRO A 49 -3.39 -13.72 10.33
CA PRO A 49 -3.78 -14.29 9.04
C PRO A 49 -5.29 -14.51 8.99
N HIS A 50 -5.95 -14.01 7.95
CA HIS A 50 -7.30 -14.45 7.59
C HIS A 50 -7.21 -15.42 6.39
N PRO A 51 -7.85 -16.62 6.44
CA PRO A 51 -7.67 -17.64 5.40
C PRO A 51 -8.10 -17.23 3.98
N GLY A 52 -9.01 -16.26 3.87
CA GLY A 52 -9.50 -15.74 2.59
C GLY A 52 -8.75 -14.54 2.04
N GLY A 53 -7.63 -14.15 2.66
CA GLY A 53 -6.94 -12.89 2.40
C GLY A 53 -7.25 -11.83 3.45
N HIS A 54 -6.37 -10.81 3.50
CA HIS A 54 -6.51 -9.65 4.39
C HIS A 54 -6.05 -8.38 3.69
N LEU A 55 -6.52 -7.23 4.20
CA LEU A 55 -6.14 -5.93 3.64
C LEU A 55 -4.72 -5.53 4.04
N THR A 56 -4.04 -4.88 3.11
CA THR A 56 -2.77 -4.17 3.30
C THR A 56 -2.90 -2.74 2.76
N ALA A 57 -1.94 -1.90 3.15
CA ALA A 57 -1.90 -0.51 2.73
C ALA A 57 -0.49 -0.17 2.24
N SER A 58 -0.39 0.32 1.01
CA SER A 58 0.88 0.66 0.38
C SER A 58 0.92 2.12 -0.08
N ALA A 59 2.12 2.62 -0.33
CA ALA A 59 2.36 3.99 -0.72
C ALA A 59 3.29 4.10 -1.93
N VAL A 60 2.82 4.77 -2.99
CA VAL A 60 3.71 5.34 -4.00
C VAL A 60 4.19 6.69 -3.48
N ILE A 61 5.44 6.75 -3.02
CA ILE A 61 6.05 7.99 -2.55
C ILE A 61 6.64 8.74 -3.75
N VAL A 62 6.22 9.98 -3.96
CA VAL A 62 6.78 10.89 -4.95
C VAL A 62 7.65 11.95 -4.30
N SER A 63 8.70 12.38 -4.99
CA SER A 63 9.59 13.45 -4.55
C SER A 63 8.82 14.77 -4.39
N HIS A 64 9.39 15.73 -3.67
CA HIS A 64 8.77 17.03 -3.44
C HIS A 64 8.32 17.75 -4.72
N ASP A 65 9.14 17.68 -5.76
CA ASP A 65 8.87 18.23 -7.10
C ASP A 65 8.07 17.27 -8.00
N ARG A 66 7.71 16.09 -7.47
CA ARG A 66 6.92 15.04 -8.12
C ARG A 66 7.57 14.45 -9.37
N SER A 67 8.88 14.63 -9.53
CA SER A 67 9.63 14.15 -10.69
C SER A 67 10.15 12.72 -10.55
N ARG A 68 10.21 12.19 -9.32
CA ARG A 68 10.72 10.85 -9.01
C ARG A 68 9.78 10.08 -8.11
N VAL A 69 9.87 8.76 -8.20
CA VAL A 69 9.21 7.81 -7.30
C VAL A 69 10.24 7.08 -6.45
N LEU A 70 9.93 6.83 -5.18
CA LEU A 70 10.73 5.98 -4.32
C LEU A 70 10.28 4.53 -4.49
N LEU A 71 11.21 3.61 -4.70
CA LEU A 71 10.97 2.18 -4.67
C LEU A 71 11.94 1.52 -3.68
N CYS A 72 11.52 0.39 -3.11
CA CYS A 72 12.35 -0.47 -2.28
C CYS A 72 12.70 -1.77 -3.02
N LEU A 73 13.93 -2.24 -2.84
CA LEU A 73 14.37 -3.57 -3.27
C LEU A 73 14.03 -4.57 -2.16
N HIS A 74 12.97 -5.35 -2.38
CA HIS A 74 12.39 -6.23 -1.37
C HIS A 74 13.36 -7.35 -0.94
N GLY A 75 13.73 -7.41 0.34
CA GLY A 75 14.85 -8.23 0.82
C GLY A 75 14.71 -9.75 0.62
N LYS A 76 13.49 -10.27 0.44
CA LYS A 76 13.26 -11.72 0.19
C LYS A 76 13.05 -12.10 -1.26
N HIS A 77 12.66 -11.14 -2.09
CA HIS A 77 12.16 -11.41 -3.45
C HIS A 77 13.05 -10.80 -4.53
N ASP A 78 14.00 -9.93 -4.15
CA ASP A 78 14.94 -9.25 -5.06
C ASP A 78 14.24 -8.55 -6.24
N ILE A 79 13.08 -7.95 -5.96
CA ILE A 79 12.27 -7.14 -6.87
C ILE A 79 12.11 -5.73 -6.31
N TRP A 80 11.98 -4.76 -7.21
CA TRP A 80 11.64 -3.39 -6.86
C TRP A 80 10.12 -3.20 -6.78
N CYS A 81 9.65 -2.68 -5.66
CA CYS A 81 8.23 -2.39 -5.42
C CYS A 81 8.05 -1.10 -4.61
N GLN A 82 6.81 -0.64 -4.53
CA GLN A 82 6.40 0.37 -3.56
C GLN A 82 6.56 -0.17 -2.13
N VAL A 83 6.67 0.75 -1.17
CA VAL A 83 6.65 0.43 0.27
C VAL A 83 5.21 0.21 0.74
N GLY A 84 5.01 -0.63 1.75
CA GLY A 84 3.68 -0.95 2.23
C GLY A 84 3.61 -2.25 3.02
N GLY A 85 2.55 -2.36 3.82
CA GLY A 85 2.46 -3.42 4.80
C GLY A 85 1.08 -3.63 5.38
N HIS A 86 1.07 -4.25 6.56
CA HIS A 86 -0.17 -4.72 7.16
C HIS A 86 -0.86 -3.59 7.91
N CYS A 87 -2.19 -3.59 7.87
CA CYS A 87 -2.96 -2.78 8.80
C CYS A 87 -2.69 -3.22 10.25
N GLU A 88 -2.48 -2.25 11.13
CA GLU A 88 -2.27 -2.44 12.55
C GLU A 88 -3.46 -1.96 13.38
N PRO A 89 -3.66 -2.50 14.60
CA PRO A 89 -4.71 -2.01 15.49
C PRO A 89 -4.60 -0.53 15.93
N GLY A 90 -3.55 0.18 15.54
CA GLY A 90 -3.42 1.63 15.77
C GLY A 90 -3.96 2.48 14.62
N ASP A 91 -4.19 1.89 13.45
CA ASP A 91 -4.48 2.64 12.24
C ASP A 91 -5.93 3.15 12.23
N ALA A 92 -6.08 4.47 12.15
CA ALA A 92 -7.39 5.10 12.17
C ALA A 92 -8.11 5.01 10.82
N THR A 93 -7.34 5.01 9.72
CA THR A 93 -7.82 4.91 8.34
C THR A 93 -6.82 4.14 7.48
N MET A 94 -7.25 3.65 6.31
CA MET A 94 -6.36 3.01 5.33
C MET A 94 -5.24 3.95 4.86
N ALA A 95 -5.55 5.23 4.68
CA ALA A 95 -4.54 6.24 4.33
C ALA A 95 -3.52 6.46 5.47
N ALA A 96 -3.96 6.39 6.73
CA ALA A 96 -3.06 6.48 7.88
C ALA A 96 -2.15 5.26 7.98
N ALA A 97 -2.67 4.05 7.70
CA ALA A 97 -1.87 2.83 7.62
C ALA A 97 -0.78 2.95 6.53
N ALA A 98 -1.16 3.36 5.32
CA ALA A 98 -0.21 3.57 4.23
C ALA A 98 0.86 4.63 4.58
N LEU A 99 0.48 5.73 5.25
CA LEU A 99 1.43 6.75 5.69
C LEU A 99 2.40 6.23 6.77
N ARG A 100 1.91 5.40 7.70
CA ARG A 100 2.74 4.77 8.73
C ARG A 100 3.77 3.85 8.09
N GLU A 101 3.33 2.89 7.27
CA GLU A 101 4.22 1.97 6.56
C GLU A 101 5.25 2.73 5.70
N ALA A 102 4.80 3.75 4.95
CA ALA A 102 5.68 4.61 4.17
C ALA A 102 6.76 5.27 5.02
N THR A 103 6.42 5.74 6.22
CA THR A 103 7.36 6.38 7.14
C THR A 103 8.34 5.36 7.74
N GLU A 104 7.83 4.20 8.15
CA GLU A 104 8.60 3.13 8.80
C GLU A 104 9.61 2.50 7.83
N GLU A 105 9.18 2.18 6.60
CA GLU A 105 10.01 1.49 5.62
C GLU A 105 10.99 2.40 4.88
N SER A 106 10.64 3.68 4.66
CA SER A 106 11.53 4.63 3.98
C SER A 106 12.40 5.44 4.93
N GLY A 107 12.06 5.50 6.22
CA GLY A 107 12.69 6.38 7.20
C GLY A 107 12.53 7.88 6.94
N ILE A 108 11.70 8.28 5.97
CA ILE A 108 11.48 9.69 5.62
C ILE A 108 10.47 10.28 6.60
N ALA A 109 10.90 11.28 7.38
CA ALA A 109 10.00 12.06 8.22
C ALA A 109 9.24 13.12 7.38
N GLY A 110 8.05 13.51 7.85
CA GLY A 110 7.29 14.61 7.23
C GLY A 110 6.58 14.26 5.92
N LEU A 111 6.40 12.98 5.64
CA LEU A 111 5.54 12.50 4.56
C LEU A 111 4.09 12.98 4.75
N THR A 112 3.40 13.21 3.64
CA THR A 112 1.96 13.52 3.64
C THR A 112 1.24 12.62 2.64
N VAL A 113 0.03 12.18 2.96
CA VAL A 113 -0.74 11.23 2.13
C VAL A 113 -1.94 11.91 1.48
N ASP A 114 -2.19 11.62 0.21
CA ASP A 114 -3.49 11.88 -0.42
C ASP A 114 -4.48 10.82 0.10
N PRO A 115 -5.58 11.20 0.75
CA PRO A 115 -6.51 10.23 1.34
C PRO A 115 -7.31 9.43 0.28
N VAL A 116 -7.19 9.75 -1.01
CA VAL A 116 -7.84 9.03 -2.09
C VAL A 116 -6.89 7.96 -2.66
N PRO A 117 -7.31 6.68 -2.74
CA PRO A 117 -6.50 5.62 -3.35
C PRO A 117 -6.19 5.92 -4.81
N VAL A 118 -5.03 5.43 -5.25
CA VAL A 118 -4.60 5.50 -6.64
C VAL A 118 -4.76 4.16 -7.35
N ASP A 119 -4.74 3.05 -6.60
CA ASP A 119 -4.83 1.70 -7.12
C ASP A 119 -5.32 0.72 -6.03
N VAL A 120 -5.73 -0.47 -6.45
CA VAL A 120 -5.98 -1.62 -5.59
C VAL A 120 -5.47 -2.87 -6.32
N ASP A 121 -4.70 -3.68 -5.60
CA ASP A 121 -4.06 -4.87 -6.15
C ASP A 121 -4.38 -6.10 -5.31
N VAL A 122 -4.58 -7.25 -5.96
CA VAL A 122 -4.75 -8.53 -5.24
C VAL A 122 -3.71 -9.53 -5.71
N HIS A 123 -2.71 -9.76 -4.87
CA HIS A 123 -1.58 -10.64 -5.17
C HIS A 123 -1.40 -11.75 -4.16
N ASP A 124 -0.78 -12.84 -4.62
CA ASP A 124 -0.48 -14.01 -3.82
C ASP A 124 0.74 -13.75 -2.92
N VAL A 125 0.61 -14.10 -1.64
CA VAL A 125 1.71 -13.99 -0.68
C VAL A 125 1.62 -15.12 0.36
N PRO A 126 2.75 -15.77 0.70
CA PRO A 126 2.74 -16.73 1.80
C PRO A 126 2.70 -16.00 3.15
N CYS A 127 1.64 -16.22 3.93
CA CYS A 127 1.54 -15.74 5.31
C CYS A 127 1.55 -16.90 6.30
N GLY A 128 2.47 -16.87 7.27
CA GLY A 128 2.60 -17.95 8.25
C GLY A 128 2.91 -19.33 7.62
N GLY A 129 3.57 -19.34 6.45
CA GLY A 129 3.93 -20.56 5.73
C GLY A 129 2.79 -21.21 4.95
N ARG A 130 1.68 -20.50 4.72
CA ARG A 130 0.54 -20.98 3.91
C ARG A 130 0.24 -20.00 2.78
N PRO A 131 -0.27 -20.48 1.63
CA PRO A 131 -0.80 -19.59 0.59
C PRO A 131 -1.85 -18.65 1.18
N ASN A 132 -1.73 -17.37 0.86
CA ASN A 132 -2.68 -16.32 1.22
C ASN A 132 -2.67 -15.25 0.13
N HIS A 133 -3.54 -14.25 0.26
CA HIS A 133 -3.63 -13.12 -0.66
C HIS A 133 -3.62 -11.82 0.14
N HIS A 134 -2.88 -10.83 -0.36
CA HIS A 134 -3.05 -9.46 0.08
C HIS A 134 -4.07 -8.77 -0.81
N HIS A 135 -4.93 -7.97 -0.18
CA HIS A 135 -5.79 -7.01 -0.84
C HIS A 135 -5.24 -5.63 -0.54
N ASP A 136 -4.37 -5.16 -1.42
CA ASP A 136 -3.55 -3.99 -1.20
C ASP A 136 -4.25 -2.73 -1.69
N VAL A 137 -4.49 -1.78 -0.80
CA VAL A 137 -5.04 -0.47 -1.15
C VAL A 137 -3.89 0.52 -1.19
N ILE A 138 -3.64 1.10 -2.37
CA ILE A 138 -2.44 1.90 -2.60
C ILE A 138 -2.79 3.39 -2.64
N PHE A 139 -1.98 4.18 -1.93
CA PHE A 139 -2.12 5.62 -1.82
C PHE A 139 -0.92 6.36 -2.43
N LEU A 140 -1.16 7.62 -2.78
CA LEU A 140 -0.10 8.55 -3.18
C LEU A 140 0.42 9.29 -1.95
N VAL A 141 1.74 9.28 -1.77
CA VAL A 141 2.41 9.94 -0.65
C VAL A 141 3.44 10.93 -1.19
N TYR A 142 3.53 12.10 -0.57
CA TYR A 142 4.44 13.18 -0.97
C TYR A 142 5.57 13.32 0.04
N ALA A 143 6.80 13.28 -0.46
CA ALA A 143 7.98 13.57 0.34
C ALA A 143 8.21 15.07 0.52
N PRO A 144 8.75 15.50 1.69
CA PRO A 144 9.17 16.89 1.87
C PRO A 144 10.39 17.23 1.02
N PRO A 145 10.71 18.52 0.85
CA PRO A 145 11.99 18.93 0.25
C PRO A 145 13.16 18.26 0.96
N GLN A 146 14.18 17.85 0.19
CA GLN A 146 15.42 17.27 0.72
C GLN A 146 15.24 15.96 1.51
N ALA A 147 14.12 15.25 1.31
CA ALA A 147 13.93 13.92 1.87
C ALA A 147 15.10 12.99 1.50
N GLN A 148 15.56 12.23 2.50
CA GLN A 148 16.55 11.18 2.35
C GLN A 148 15.96 9.89 2.87
N GLU A 149 15.98 8.86 2.04
CA GLU A 149 15.60 7.51 2.39
C GLU A 149 16.63 6.88 3.32
N LEU A 150 16.14 6.05 4.24
CA LEU A 150 16.94 5.20 5.11
C LEU A 150 16.46 3.77 4.92
N VAL A 151 17.39 2.89 4.58
CA VAL A 151 17.09 1.47 4.35
C VAL A 151 16.66 0.82 5.67
N SER A 152 15.44 0.28 5.68
CA SER A 152 14.90 -0.52 6.78
C SER A 152 15.47 -1.94 6.79
N GLU A 153 15.24 -2.71 7.86
CA GLU A 153 15.64 -4.13 7.91
C GLU A 153 14.89 -5.01 6.89
N GLU A 154 13.77 -4.53 6.33
CA GLU A 154 12.94 -5.30 5.39
C GLU A 154 13.36 -5.12 3.92
N SER A 155 14.22 -4.14 3.65
CA SER A 155 14.70 -3.79 2.30
C SER A 155 16.20 -3.98 2.16
N HIS A 156 16.65 -4.41 0.98
CA HIS A 156 18.08 -4.38 0.63
C HIS A 156 18.55 -2.97 0.27
N GLU A 157 17.67 -2.20 -0.37
CA GLU A 157 17.96 -0.87 -0.91
C GLU A 157 16.67 -0.07 -1.05
N LEU A 158 16.77 1.26 -0.97
CA LEU A 158 15.75 2.18 -1.47
C LEU A 158 16.38 3.11 -2.51
N GLY A 159 15.60 3.52 -3.50
CA GLY A 159 16.09 4.40 -4.55
C GLY A 159 15.02 5.30 -5.13
N TRP A 160 15.44 6.52 -5.50
CA TRP A 160 14.62 7.48 -6.24
C TRP A 160 14.81 7.31 -7.74
N PHE A 161 13.74 6.95 -8.43
CA PHE A 161 13.78 6.65 -9.87
C PHE A 161 12.97 7.64 -10.68
N ASP A 162 13.46 7.94 -11.88
CA ASP A 162 12.65 8.58 -12.91
C ASP A 162 11.55 7.59 -13.33
N PRO A 163 10.26 7.98 -13.32
CA PRO A 163 9.18 7.15 -13.78
C PRO A 163 9.34 6.58 -15.20
N ALA A 164 10.08 7.25 -16.07
CA ALA A 164 10.37 6.79 -17.43
C ALA A 164 11.51 5.76 -17.49
N ALA A 165 12.23 5.54 -16.39
CA ALA A 165 13.39 4.66 -16.28
C ALA A 165 13.39 3.91 -14.95
N LEU A 166 12.30 3.19 -14.67
CA LEU A 166 12.18 2.35 -13.48
C LEU A 166 13.23 1.22 -13.45
N PRO A 167 13.66 0.79 -12.26
CA PRO A 167 14.65 -0.27 -12.10
C PRO A 167 14.09 -1.63 -12.50
N SER A 168 14.94 -2.66 -12.54
CA SER A 168 14.56 -4.03 -12.88
C SER A 168 15.28 -5.03 -11.96
N PRO A 169 14.63 -6.15 -11.59
CA PRO A 169 13.24 -6.51 -11.91
C PRO A 169 12.22 -5.75 -11.06
N LEU A 170 11.05 -5.45 -11.66
CA LEU A 170 9.90 -4.91 -10.91
C LEU A 170 9.05 -6.06 -10.36
N GLY A 171 8.38 -5.80 -9.24
CA GLY A 171 7.21 -6.58 -8.85
C GLY A 171 6.13 -6.54 -9.93
N THR A 172 5.34 -7.61 -10.04
CA THR A 172 4.39 -7.86 -11.13
C THR A 172 3.54 -6.63 -11.48
N ASP A 173 3.00 -5.94 -10.47
CA ASP A 173 2.07 -4.83 -10.65
C ASP A 173 2.66 -3.45 -10.28
N THR A 174 3.93 -3.39 -9.87
CA THR A 174 4.60 -2.14 -9.50
C THR A 174 4.53 -1.10 -10.63
N GLY A 175 4.72 -1.53 -11.88
CA GLY A 175 4.65 -0.63 -13.04
C GLY A 175 3.25 -0.02 -13.25
N ARG A 176 2.19 -0.81 -13.07
CA ARG A 176 0.80 -0.36 -13.13
C ARG A 176 0.52 0.66 -12.03
N VAL A 177 0.86 0.28 -10.80
CA VAL A 177 0.64 1.10 -9.60
C VAL A 177 1.33 2.46 -9.70
N VAL A 178 2.59 2.48 -10.14
CA VAL A 178 3.32 3.72 -10.39
C VAL A 178 2.65 4.56 -11.48
N ALA A 179 2.26 3.96 -12.61
CA ALA A 179 1.57 4.68 -13.67
C ALA A 179 0.25 5.30 -13.19
N ASN A 180 -0.51 4.59 -12.34
CA ASN A 180 -1.79 5.04 -11.80
C ASN A 180 -1.62 6.20 -10.81
N ALA A 181 -0.59 6.14 -9.97
CA ALA A 181 -0.19 7.24 -9.10
C ALA A 181 0.20 8.49 -9.90
N LEU A 182 0.95 8.34 -11.00
CA LEU A 182 1.39 9.48 -11.80
C LEU A 182 0.24 10.15 -12.55
N ARG A 183 -0.75 9.37 -13.03
CA ARG A 183 -1.99 9.92 -13.64
C ARG A 183 -2.75 10.86 -12.70
N ARG A 184 -2.59 10.73 -11.38
CA ARG A 184 -3.22 11.60 -10.39
C ARG A 184 -2.52 12.96 -10.23
N LEU A 185 -1.29 13.10 -10.74
CA LEU A 185 -0.49 14.31 -10.57
C LEU A 185 -0.76 15.39 -11.63
N GLY A 186 -1.44 15.05 -12.73
CA GLY A 186 -1.69 15.90 -13.89
C GLY A 186 -0.84 15.51 -15.09
#